data_AF-A0AAV4XE52-F1
#
_entry.id   AF-A0AAV4XE52-F1
#
_cell.length_a   1.000
_cell.length_b   1.000
_cell.length_c   1.000
_cell.angle_alpha   90.00
_cell.angle_beta   90.00
_cell.angle_gamma   90.00
#
_symmetry.space_group_name_H-M   'P 1'
#
loop_
_entity.id
_entity.type
_entity.pdbx_description
1 polymer ?
#
loop_
_entity_poly.entity_id
_entity_poly.type
_entity_poly.pdbx_seq_one_letter_code
_entity_poly.pdbx_strand_id
1 'polypeptide(L)'
;MVFLPGLWVLGLTVAVDSFYWMRPTSPWAWYFYSALPRALCSSIVFIPFAFKLDYRVRTLIYPALGFIVLYSFLPHKELRFIIYTIPLLNVAAARTCAHLWNNRFKSIIWGILFQIAVLQLLVNVCATVIILSISSHNYPGGVAMIKLHEIESEAKDLNIHIDVYSAQTGVSRFTELHSNWKYNKSEKLSLQSLEIMQFTHLLMEWTEDISNSESLYIHTHSVKNITNGYSHWGLDFSSFPPIHVYLKPRILLLKRNISYPSLILNTTLTKSHKI
;
A
#
# COMPACT_ATOMS: atom_id res chain seq x y z
N MET A 1 28.23 -24.14 6.57
CA MET A 1 28.55 -23.93 5.14
C MET A 1 27.39 -23.35 4.31
N VAL A 2 26.20 -23.08 4.89
CA VAL A 2 25.01 -22.55 4.17
C VAL A 2 24.91 -21.01 4.19
N PHE A 3 25.76 -20.31 4.95
CA PHE A 3 25.71 -18.85 5.10
C PHE A 3 26.31 -18.06 3.91
N LEU A 4 27.30 -18.63 3.22
CA LEU A 4 28.01 -17.98 2.11
C LEU A 4 27.09 -17.72 0.90
N PRO A 5 26.30 -18.71 0.42
CA PRO A 5 25.41 -18.49 -0.72
C PRO A 5 24.37 -17.38 -0.47
N GLY A 6 23.82 -17.31 0.75
CA GLY A 6 22.82 -16.30 1.10
C GLY A 6 23.36 -14.88 1.09
N LEU A 7 24.59 -14.68 1.57
CA LEU A 7 25.27 -13.37 1.53
C LEU A 7 25.60 -12.93 0.10
N TRP A 8 26.00 -13.87 -0.76
CA TRP A 8 26.24 -13.58 -2.18
C TRP A 8 24.97 -13.20 -2.91
N VAL A 9 23.87 -13.93 -2.69
CA VAL A 9 22.56 -13.60 -3.30
C VAL A 9 22.09 -12.23 -2.83
N LEU A 10 22.19 -11.92 -1.53
CA LEU A 10 21.84 -10.61 -0.98
C LEU A 10 22.68 -9.48 -1.60
N GLY A 11 23.99 -9.66 -1.70
CA GLY A 11 24.88 -8.67 -2.34
C GLY A 11 24.55 -8.44 -3.81
N LEU A 12 24.20 -9.52 -4.53
CA LEU A 12 23.81 -9.45 -5.94
C LEU A 12 22.45 -8.76 -6.12
N THR A 13 21.48 -9.02 -5.24
CA THR A 13 20.20 -8.29 -5.21
C THR A 13 20.41 -6.80 -4.98
N VAL A 14 21.26 -6.41 -4.03
CA VAL A 14 21.57 -4.99 -3.77
C VAL A 14 22.16 -4.33 -5.02
N ALA A 15 23.12 -4.97 -5.67
CA ALA A 15 23.78 -4.42 -6.86
C ALA A 15 22.83 -4.31 -8.07
N VAL A 16 22.05 -5.36 -8.32
CA VAL A 16 21.07 -5.41 -9.41
C VAL A 16 19.97 -4.38 -9.18
N ASP A 17 19.36 -4.34 -8.00
CA ASP A 17 18.29 -3.38 -7.71
C ASP A 17 18.81 -1.93 -7.72
N SER A 18 20.06 -1.70 -7.31
CA SER A 18 20.68 -0.38 -7.41
C SER A 18 20.88 0.09 -8.85
N PHE A 19 21.14 -0.84 -9.78
CA PHE A 19 21.34 -0.53 -11.19
C PHE A 19 20.02 -0.26 -11.92
N TYR A 20 18.96 -1.04 -11.64
CA TYR A 20 17.68 -0.93 -12.36
C TYR A 20 16.79 0.21 -11.85
N TRP A 21 16.89 0.62 -10.57
CA TRP A 21 16.00 1.62 -9.98
C TRP A 21 16.67 3.01 -9.89
N MET A 22 16.67 3.76 -10.99
CA MET A 22 17.06 5.19 -11.05
C MET A 22 15.95 6.11 -10.46
N ARG A 23 15.59 5.94 -9.19
CA ARG A 23 14.60 6.77 -8.46
C ARG A 23 15.25 7.61 -7.36
N PRO A 24 14.58 8.67 -6.85
CA PRO A 24 15.11 9.46 -5.74
C PRO A 24 15.47 8.58 -4.53
N THR A 25 16.71 8.70 -4.09
CA THR A 25 17.29 7.86 -3.04
C THR A 25 16.90 8.36 -1.66
N SER A 26 16.42 7.46 -0.80
CA SER A 26 16.21 7.77 0.62
C SER A 26 17.52 7.60 1.40
N PRO A 27 17.78 8.39 2.47
CA PRO A 27 18.99 8.26 3.27
C PRO A 27 19.22 6.84 3.78
N TRP A 28 20.48 6.43 3.94
CA TRP A 28 20.82 5.07 4.38
C TRP A 28 20.09 4.70 5.68
N ALA A 29 20.02 5.62 6.64
CA ALA A 29 19.42 5.42 7.95
C ALA A 29 17.87 5.44 7.97
N TRP A 30 17.20 5.56 6.82
CA TRP A 30 15.73 5.70 6.73
C TRP A 30 14.96 4.61 7.49
N TYR A 31 15.46 3.37 7.47
CA TYR A 31 14.83 2.29 8.23
C TYR A 31 14.85 2.55 9.74
N PHE A 32 15.92 3.15 10.27
CA PHE A 32 16.10 3.37 11.71
C PHE A 32 15.28 4.54 12.25
N TYR A 33 15.26 5.68 11.55
CA TYR A 33 14.54 6.86 12.05
C TYR A 33 13.08 6.95 11.56
N SER A 34 12.72 6.22 10.51
CA SER A 34 11.39 6.32 9.90
C SER A 34 10.62 5.00 9.89
N ALA A 35 11.19 3.92 9.33
CA ALA A 35 10.42 2.67 9.15
C ALA A 35 10.17 1.92 10.46
N LEU A 36 11.21 1.67 11.25
CA LEU A 36 11.12 0.93 12.50
C LEU A 36 10.23 1.62 13.55
N PRO A 37 10.36 2.95 13.81
CA PRO A 37 9.49 3.62 14.77
C PRO A 37 8.01 3.56 14.36
N ARG A 38 7.72 3.66 13.06
CA ARG A 38 6.34 3.55 12.55
C ARG A 38 5.79 2.12 12.66
N ALA A 39 6.62 1.11 12.42
CA ALA A 39 6.18 -0.29 12.43
C ALA A 39 6.05 -0.89 13.85
N LEU A 40 6.89 -0.46 14.79
CA LEU A 40 6.92 -0.97 16.16
C LEU A 40 6.21 -0.06 17.16
N CYS A 41 5.88 1.18 16.77
CA CYS A 41 5.29 2.20 17.62
C CYS A 41 6.02 2.29 18.97
N SER A 42 5.30 2.21 20.09
CA SER A 42 5.91 2.30 21.43
C SER A 42 6.70 1.04 21.83
N SER A 43 6.51 -0.10 21.15
CA SER A 43 7.22 -1.36 21.44
C SER A 43 8.73 -1.25 21.20
N ILE A 44 9.17 -0.29 20.37
CA ILE A 44 10.58 -0.10 20.05
C ILE A 44 11.42 0.17 21.30
N VAL A 45 10.84 0.85 22.30
CA VAL A 45 11.51 1.18 23.56
C VAL A 45 11.82 -0.07 24.40
N PHE A 46 11.08 -1.17 24.19
CA PHE A 46 11.19 -2.40 24.98
C PHE A 46 12.28 -3.35 24.46
N ILE A 47 12.72 -3.17 23.21
CA ILE A 47 13.68 -4.05 22.53
C ILE A 47 15.08 -4.02 23.19
N PRO A 48 15.68 -2.85 23.54
CA PRO A 48 16.99 -2.80 24.17
C PRO A 48 17.03 -3.52 25.53
N PHE A 49 15.92 -3.53 26.26
CA PHE A 49 15.82 -4.25 27.54
C PHE A 49 15.86 -5.76 27.32
N ALA A 50 15.14 -6.27 26.32
CA ALA A 50 15.15 -7.70 25.98
C ALA A 50 16.56 -8.18 25.61
N PHE A 51 17.30 -7.34 24.88
CA PHE A 51 18.69 -7.61 24.54
C PHE A 51 19.57 -7.79 25.80
N LYS A 52 19.33 -7.01 26.86
CA LYS A 52 20.06 -7.17 28.13
C LYS A 52 19.58 -8.39 28.94
N LEU A 53 18.27 -8.66 28.94
CA LEU A 53 17.63 -9.66 29.80
C LEU A 53 17.85 -11.12 29.35
N ASP A 54 17.91 -11.39 28.05
CA ASP A 54 17.89 -12.77 27.55
C ASP A 54 18.82 -12.99 26.35
N TYR A 55 19.81 -13.88 26.49
CA TYR A 55 20.74 -14.21 25.42
C TYR A 55 20.05 -14.91 24.24
N ARG A 56 18.94 -15.63 24.48
CA ARG A 56 18.17 -16.32 23.44
C ARG A 56 17.43 -15.34 22.54
N VAL A 57 17.07 -14.16 23.04
CA VAL A 57 16.47 -13.13 22.20
C VAL A 57 17.52 -12.49 21.29
N ARG A 58 18.78 -12.44 21.70
CA ARG A 58 19.87 -11.91 20.87
C ARG A 58 20.04 -12.69 19.58
N THR A 59 19.81 -14.01 19.60
CA THR A 59 19.86 -14.84 18.38
C THR A 59 18.78 -14.48 17.36
N LEU A 60 17.71 -13.77 17.78
CA LEU A 60 16.69 -13.21 16.88
C LEU A 60 17.02 -11.77 16.46
N ILE A 61 17.53 -10.94 17.39
CA ILE A 61 17.84 -9.52 17.13
C ILE A 61 19.02 -9.37 16.16
N TYR A 62 20.10 -10.14 16.32
CA TYR A 62 21.28 -10.02 15.45
C TYR A 62 20.97 -10.21 13.96
N PRO A 63 20.31 -11.31 13.52
CA PRO A 63 19.97 -11.46 12.11
C PRO A 63 18.97 -10.40 11.63
N ALA A 64 18.02 -9.98 12.48
CA ALA A 64 17.08 -8.91 12.13
C ALA A 64 17.79 -7.57 11.87
N LEU A 65 18.70 -7.15 12.77
CA LEU A 65 19.48 -5.92 12.59
C LEU A 65 20.46 -6.03 11.43
N GLY A 66 21.15 -7.16 11.27
CA GLY A 66 22.02 -7.40 10.13
C GLY A 66 21.28 -7.29 8.81
N PHE A 67 20.09 -7.88 8.72
CA PHE A 67 19.22 -7.77 7.56
C PHE A 67 18.81 -6.31 7.26
N ILE A 68 18.40 -5.55 8.29
CA ILE A 68 18.05 -4.13 8.12
C ILE A 68 19.25 -3.31 7.64
N VAL A 69 20.43 -3.53 8.20
CA VAL A 69 21.66 -2.84 7.80
C VAL A 69 22.01 -3.14 6.34
N LEU A 70 21.96 -4.41 5.92
CA LEU A 70 22.19 -4.78 4.53
C LEU A 70 21.19 -4.09 3.58
N TYR A 71 19.90 -4.13 3.93
CA TYR A 71 18.87 -3.46 3.12
C TYR A 71 18.94 -1.94 3.16
N SER A 72 19.58 -1.35 4.17
CA SER A 72 19.79 0.09 4.27
C SER A 72 20.69 0.63 3.16
N PHE A 73 21.49 -0.22 2.53
CA PHE A 73 22.29 0.11 1.36
C PHE A 73 21.50 0.09 0.04
N LEU A 74 20.25 -0.40 0.01
CA LEU A 74 19.43 -0.29 -1.20
C LEU A 74 19.04 1.18 -1.46
N PRO A 75 19.17 1.68 -2.70
CA PRO A 75 18.75 3.03 -3.07
C PRO A 75 17.25 3.26 -2.88
N HIS A 76 16.45 2.30 -3.36
CA HIS A 76 15.00 2.26 -3.16
C HIS A 76 14.67 1.55 -1.84
N LYS A 77 13.97 2.24 -0.94
CA LYS A 77 13.61 1.69 0.37
C LYS A 77 12.12 1.65 0.53
N GLU A 78 11.64 0.51 0.98
CA GLU A 78 10.23 0.29 1.25
C GLU A 78 10.09 -0.56 2.51
N LEU A 79 9.07 -0.29 3.31
CA LEU A 79 8.84 -1.02 4.55
C LEU A 79 8.69 -2.53 4.30
N ARG A 80 8.10 -2.92 3.16
CA ARG A 80 7.90 -4.33 2.79
C ARG A 80 9.19 -5.13 2.65
N PHE A 81 10.32 -4.48 2.37
CA PHE A 81 11.59 -5.19 2.28
C PHE A 81 12.07 -5.70 3.63
N ILE A 82 11.80 -4.97 4.72
CA ILE A 82 12.21 -5.33 6.09
C ILE A 82 11.10 -5.93 6.95
N ILE A 83 9.92 -6.18 6.39
CA ILE A 83 8.72 -6.58 7.15
C ILE A 83 8.93 -7.86 7.97
N TYR A 84 9.78 -8.77 7.49
CA TYR A 84 10.12 -10.03 8.17
C TYR A 84 10.88 -9.83 9.49
N THR A 85 11.49 -8.66 9.69
CA THR A 85 12.18 -8.33 10.95
C THR A 85 11.22 -7.90 12.05
N ILE A 86 10.04 -7.42 11.69
CA ILE A 86 9.06 -6.88 12.65
C ILE A 86 8.57 -7.93 13.64
N PRO A 87 8.17 -9.16 13.23
CA PRO A 87 7.82 -10.22 14.18
C PRO A 87 8.95 -10.57 15.14
N LEU A 88 10.20 -10.63 14.67
CA LEU A 88 11.37 -10.94 15.51
C LEU A 88 11.60 -9.87 16.58
N LEU A 89 11.47 -8.60 16.19
CA LEU A 89 11.59 -7.46 17.11
C LEU A 89 10.40 -7.38 18.09
N ASN A 90 9.21 -7.77 17.67
CA ASN A 90 8.05 -7.88 18.56
C ASN A 90 8.21 -9.00 19.60
N VAL A 91 8.81 -10.14 19.23
CA VAL A 91 9.16 -11.19 20.21
C VAL A 91 10.13 -10.65 21.26
N ALA A 92 11.12 -9.84 20.84
CA ALA A 92 12.01 -9.17 21.78
C ALA A 92 11.25 -8.24 22.73
N ALA A 93 10.41 -7.35 22.20
CA ALA A 93 9.58 -6.47 23.04
C ALA A 93 8.68 -7.26 24.02
N ALA A 94 8.04 -8.33 23.53
CA ALA A 94 7.21 -9.22 24.34
C ALA A 94 8.01 -9.90 25.47
N ARG A 95 9.28 -10.25 25.24
CA ARG A 95 10.15 -10.82 26.28
C ARG A 95 10.36 -9.85 27.45
N THR A 96 10.53 -8.57 27.17
CA THR A 96 10.60 -7.51 28.19
C THR A 96 9.29 -7.42 28.96
N CYS A 97 8.14 -7.38 28.26
CA CYS A 97 6.82 -7.35 28.90
C CYS A 97 6.60 -8.57 29.81
N ALA A 98 6.97 -9.78 29.35
CA ALA A 98 6.87 -11.00 30.13
C ALA A 98 7.77 -10.96 31.38
N HIS A 99 8.98 -10.39 31.26
CA HIS A 99 9.85 -10.19 32.42
C HIS A 99 9.21 -9.24 33.44
N LEU A 100 8.62 -8.13 33.01
CA LEU A 100 7.93 -7.19 33.88
C LEU A 100 6.73 -7.84 34.58
N TRP A 101 5.91 -8.59 33.83
CA TRP A 101 4.79 -9.35 34.39
C TRP A 101 5.23 -10.32 35.48
N ASN A 102 6.26 -11.13 35.23
CA ASN A 102 6.72 -12.15 36.19
C ASN A 102 7.31 -11.55 37.47
N ASN A 103 7.81 -10.31 37.42
CA ASN A 103 8.42 -9.64 38.58
C ASN A 103 7.51 -8.60 39.25
N ARG A 104 6.28 -8.39 38.75
CA ARG A 104 5.39 -7.29 39.16
C ARG A 104 5.12 -7.17 40.66
N PHE A 105 5.21 -8.28 41.41
CA PHE A 105 4.97 -8.30 42.86
C PHE A 105 6.24 -8.26 43.72
N LYS A 106 7.43 -8.18 43.12
CA LYS A 106 8.70 -8.16 43.88
C LYS A 106 8.92 -6.85 44.64
N SER A 107 8.50 -5.73 44.06
CA SER A 107 8.60 -4.40 44.69
C SER A 107 7.64 -3.41 44.02
N ILE A 108 7.41 -2.27 44.68
CA ILE A 108 6.61 -1.17 44.13
C ILE A 108 7.16 -0.71 42.77
N ILE A 109 8.48 -0.65 42.62
CA ILE A 109 9.13 -0.26 41.35
C ILE A 109 8.76 -1.23 40.22
N TRP A 110 8.80 -2.54 40.47
CA TRP A 110 8.38 -3.54 39.48
C TRP A 110 6.89 -3.43 39.16
N GLY A 111 6.06 -3.09 40.15
CA GLY A 111 4.65 -2.78 39.94
C GLY A 111 4.46 -1.60 38.98
N ILE A 112 5.19 -0.49 39.18
CA ILE A 112 5.15 0.70 38.31
C ILE A 112 5.63 0.34 36.89
N LEU A 113 6.75 -0.36 36.75
CA LEU A 113 7.27 -0.78 35.44
C LEU A 113 6.27 -1.68 34.69
N PHE A 114 5.58 -2.55 35.42
CA PHE A 114 4.50 -3.35 34.84
C PHE A 114 3.34 -2.48 34.34
N GLN A 115 2.92 -1.46 35.09
CA GLN A 115 1.89 -0.52 34.62
C GLN A 115 2.33 0.23 33.36
N ILE A 116 3.62 0.59 33.23
CA ILE A 116 4.16 1.17 32.00
C ILE A 116 4.03 0.20 30.82
N ALA A 117 4.26 -1.11 31.01
CA ALA A 117 4.05 -2.12 29.98
C ALA A 117 2.57 -2.26 29.57
N VAL A 118 1.64 -2.16 30.53
CA VAL A 118 0.20 -2.16 30.23
C VAL A 118 -0.18 -0.91 29.42
N LEU A 119 0.30 0.28 29.84
CA LEU A 119 0.07 1.52 29.11
C LEU A 119 0.64 1.47 27.69
N GLN A 120 1.83 0.91 27.52
CA GLN A 120 2.47 0.69 26.22
C GLN A 120 1.57 -0.14 25.28
N LEU A 121 0.98 -1.23 25.77
CA LEU A 121 0.04 -2.05 25.01
C LEU A 121 -1.22 -1.25 24.63
N LEU A 122 -1.81 -0.51 25.57
CA LEU A 122 -2.98 0.34 25.32
C LEU A 122 -2.70 1.40 24.25
N VAL A 123 -1.56 2.09 24.36
CA VAL A 123 -1.12 3.09 23.36
C VAL A 123 -0.97 2.45 21.97
N ASN A 124 -0.38 1.26 21.88
CA ASN A 124 -0.27 0.55 20.61
C ASN A 124 -1.62 0.11 20.03
N VAL A 125 -2.56 -0.34 20.87
CA VAL A 125 -3.92 -0.68 20.41
C VAL A 125 -4.60 0.58 19.85
N CYS A 126 -4.59 1.69 20.59
CA CYS A 126 -5.16 2.95 20.13
C CYS A 126 -4.50 3.43 18.84
N ALA A 127 -3.16 3.42 18.77
CA ALA A 127 -2.42 3.79 17.57
C ALA A 127 -2.77 2.89 16.37
N THR A 128 -2.92 1.59 16.60
CA THR A 128 -3.29 0.62 15.55
C THR A 128 -4.68 0.91 15.02
N VAL A 129 -5.67 1.18 15.88
CA VAL A 129 -7.04 1.53 15.46
C VAL A 129 -7.06 2.82 14.64
N ILE A 130 -6.35 3.86 15.10
CA ILE A 130 -6.26 5.14 14.38
C ILE A 130 -5.60 4.95 13.01
N ILE A 131 -4.43 4.31 12.96
CA ILE A 131 -3.69 4.06 11.71
C ILE A 131 -4.49 3.15 10.77
N LEU A 132 -5.20 2.15 11.29
CA LEU A 132 -6.07 1.27 10.50
C LEU A 132 -7.22 2.08 9.88
N SER A 133 -7.88 2.94 10.67
CA SER A 133 -8.95 3.82 10.18
C SER A 133 -8.46 4.80 9.12
N ILE A 134 -7.23 5.31 9.23
CA ILE A 134 -6.64 6.20 8.22
C ILE A 134 -6.29 5.37 6.97
N SER A 135 -5.68 4.20 7.16
CA SER A 135 -5.17 3.38 6.05
C SER A 135 -6.26 2.77 5.17
N SER A 136 -7.49 2.64 5.66
CA SER A 136 -8.64 2.24 4.83
C SER A 136 -8.86 3.17 3.62
N HIS A 137 -8.48 4.45 3.74
CA HIS A 137 -8.58 5.45 2.67
C HIS A 137 -7.48 5.32 1.60
N ASN A 138 -6.51 4.42 1.76
CA ASN A 138 -5.47 4.12 0.75
C ASN A 138 -5.94 3.14 -0.33
N TYR A 139 -7.21 2.71 -0.32
CA TYR A 139 -7.76 1.77 -1.29
C TYR A 139 -8.88 2.36 -2.18
N PRO A 140 -8.67 3.53 -2.83
CA PRO A 140 -9.69 4.15 -3.68
C PRO A 140 -10.11 3.26 -4.86
N GLY A 141 -9.24 2.37 -5.37
CA GLY A 141 -9.58 1.47 -6.48
C GLY A 141 -10.68 0.48 -6.13
N GLY A 142 -10.59 -0.12 -4.94
CA GLY A 142 -11.66 -0.98 -4.43
C GLY A 142 -12.98 -0.22 -4.28
N VAL A 143 -12.93 1.02 -3.77
CA VAL A 143 -14.11 1.89 -3.65
C VAL A 143 -14.70 2.24 -5.02
N ALA A 144 -13.85 2.51 -6.01
CA ALA A 144 -14.28 2.82 -7.38
C ALA A 144 -14.99 1.64 -8.05
N MET A 145 -14.53 0.40 -7.80
CA MET A 145 -15.20 -0.80 -8.26
C MET A 145 -16.57 -1.01 -7.62
N ILE A 146 -16.69 -0.79 -6.30
CA ILE A 146 -17.99 -0.84 -5.62
C ILE A 146 -18.94 0.17 -6.25
N LYS A 147 -18.48 1.41 -6.48
CA LYS A 147 -19.29 2.46 -7.11
C LYS A 147 -19.68 2.13 -8.55
N LEU A 148 -18.79 1.52 -9.33
CA LEU A 148 -19.12 1.05 -10.67
C LEU A 148 -20.25 0.01 -10.65
N HIS A 149 -20.19 -0.96 -9.73
CA HIS A 149 -21.24 -1.96 -9.56
C HIS A 149 -22.57 -1.37 -9.08
N GLU A 150 -22.54 -0.36 -8.21
CA GLU A 150 -23.74 0.36 -7.77
C GLU A 150 -24.40 1.12 -8.94
N ILE A 151 -23.59 1.85 -9.73
CA ILE A 151 -24.08 2.70 -10.83
C ILE A 151 -24.62 1.85 -11.99
N GLU A 152 -23.94 0.76 -12.34
CA GLU A 152 -24.29 -0.07 -13.50
C GLU A 152 -24.91 -1.42 -13.10
N SER A 153 -25.63 -1.47 -11.97
CA SER A 153 -26.21 -2.70 -11.40
C SER A 153 -27.11 -3.50 -12.36
N GLU A 154 -27.76 -2.83 -13.31
CA GLU A 154 -28.63 -3.46 -14.33
C GLU A 154 -27.91 -3.78 -15.65
N ALA A 155 -26.67 -3.34 -15.82
CA ALA A 155 -25.93 -3.52 -17.07
C ALA A 155 -25.48 -4.98 -17.23
N LYS A 156 -25.84 -5.60 -18.36
CA LYS A 156 -25.56 -7.02 -18.60
C LYS A 156 -24.14 -7.28 -19.09
N ASP A 157 -23.67 -6.47 -20.05
CA ASP A 157 -22.39 -6.67 -20.73
C ASP A 157 -21.56 -5.39 -20.73
N LEU A 158 -20.61 -5.32 -19.80
CA LEU A 158 -19.64 -4.23 -19.72
C LEU A 158 -18.25 -4.73 -20.07
N ASN A 159 -17.48 -3.88 -20.77
CA ASN A 159 -16.05 -4.04 -20.96
C ASN A 159 -15.34 -2.92 -20.21
N ILE A 160 -14.61 -3.27 -19.16
CA ILE A 160 -14.06 -2.33 -18.17
C ILE A 160 -12.55 -2.41 -18.26
N HIS A 161 -11.92 -1.28 -18.54
CA HIS A 161 -10.48 -1.15 -18.38
C HIS A 161 -10.13 -0.72 -16.95
N ILE A 162 -9.14 -1.38 -16.36
CA ILE A 162 -8.59 -1.09 -15.05
C ILE A 162 -7.11 -0.75 -15.24
N ASP A 163 -6.74 0.46 -14.90
CA ASP A 163 -5.35 0.89 -14.95
C ASP A 163 -4.50 0.33 -13.79
N VAL A 164 -3.19 0.56 -13.88
CA VAL A 164 -2.22 0.05 -12.91
C VAL A 164 -2.50 0.60 -11.52
N TYR A 165 -2.81 1.88 -11.39
CA TYR A 165 -3.05 2.52 -10.10
C TYR A 165 -4.32 1.97 -9.42
N SER A 166 -5.42 1.82 -10.16
CA SER A 166 -6.66 1.23 -9.65
C SER A 166 -6.42 -0.21 -9.19
N ALA A 167 -5.68 -1.00 -9.98
CA ALA A 167 -5.30 -2.36 -9.60
C ALA A 167 -4.47 -2.40 -8.31
N GLN A 168 -3.51 -1.48 -8.15
CA GLN A 168 -2.66 -1.39 -6.94
C GLN A 168 -3.42 -0.91 -5.70
N THR A 169 -4.55 -0.22 -5.86
CA THR A 169 -5.33 0.39 -4.78
C THR A 169 -6.66 -0.29 -4.51
N GLY A 170 -6.77 -1.59 -4.82
CA GLY A 170 -7.85 -2.43 -4.31
C GLY A 170 -8.76 -3.07 -5.36
N VAL A 171 -8.54 -2.82 -6.66
CA VAL A 171 -9.25 -3.58 -7.71
C VAL A 171 -8.69 -5.00 -7.82
N SER A 172 -9.49 -5.98 -7.44
CA SER A 172 -9.10 -7.41 -7.41
C SER A 172 -10.16 -8.31 -8.04
N ARG A 173 -9.85 -9.58 -8.24
CA ARG A 173 -10.84 -10.55 -8.75
C ARG A 173 -12.02 -10.75 -7.78
N PHE A 174 -11.83 -10.50 -6.48
CA PHE A 174 -12.90 -10.56 -5.50
C PHE A 174 -13.89 -9.40 -5.63
N THR A 175 -13.49 -8.30 -6.27
CA THR A 175 -14.36 -7.16 -6.55
C THR A 175 -15.12 -7.30 -7.86
N GLU A 176 -14.91 -8.37 -8.63
CA GLU A 176 -15.57 -8.62 -9.93
C GLU A 176 -16.90 -9.36 -9.67
N LEU A 177 -17.99 -8.62 -9.44
CA LEU A 177 -19.27 -9.21 -8.99
C LEU A 177 -20.10 -9.85 -10.10
N HIS A 178 -19.92 -9.42 -11.35
CA HIS A 178 -20.66 -9.94 -12.50
C HIS A 178 -19.76 -10.77 -13.42
N SER A 179 -20.15 -12.02 -13.66
CA SER A 179 -19.44 -12.96 -14.55
C SER A 179 -19.47 -12.57 -16.02
N ASN A 180 -20.48 -11.79 -16.42
CA ASN A 180 -20.70 -11.41 -17.82
C ASN A 180 -19.90 -10.15 -18.20
N TRP A 181 -19.33 -9.45 -17.22
CA TRP A 181 -18.49 -8.29 -17.45
C TRP A 181 -17.07 -8.75 -17.78
N LYS A 182 -16.42 -8.00 -18.67
CA LYS A 182 -15.03 -8.20 -19.05
C LYS A 182 -14.18 -7.16 -18.34
N TYR A 183 -13.24 -7.61 -17.52
CA TYR A 183 -12.29 -6.75 -16.81
C TYR A 183 -10.91 -6.88 -17.45
N ASN A 184 -10.42 -5.80 -18.05
CA ASN A 184 -9.14 -5.79 -18.76
C ASN A 184 -8.11 -4.92 -18.04
N LYS A 185 -6.96 -5.52 -17.71
CA LYS A 185 -5.82 -4.90 -17.03
C LYS A 185 -4.63 -4.67 -17.96
N SER A 186 -4.84 -4.60 -19.28
CA SER A 186 -3.79 -4.32 -20.25
C SER A 186 -3.02 -3.05 -19.85
N GLU A 187 -1.75 -3.23 -19.54
CA GLU A 187 -0.85 -2.13 -19.21
C GLU A 187 -0.47 -1.35 -20.48
N LYS A 188 -0.07 -0.08 -20.31
CA LYS A 188 0.43 0.80 -21.38
C LYS A 188 -0.58 1.14 -22.50
N LEU A 189 -1.87 1.21 -22.17
CA LEU A 189 -2.83 1.84 -23.07
C LEU A 189 -2.52 3.34 -23.18
N SER A 190 -2.22 3.81 -24.38
CA SER A 190 -2.04 5.24 -24.59
C SER A 190 -3.40 5.92 -24.58
N LEU A 191 -3.53 6.99 -23.81
CA LEU A 191 -4.78 7.75 -23.64
C LEU A 191 -5.34 8.38 -24.93
N GLN A 192 -4.57 8.32 -26.01
CA GLN A 192 -4.90 8.82 -27.34
C GLN A 192 -5.18 7.68 -28.33
N SER A 193 -5.00 6.42 -27.93
CA SER A 193 -5.26 5.27 -28.80
C SER A 193 -6.74 5.04 -28.98
N LEU A 194 -7.08 4.60 -30.20
CA LEU A 194 -8.43 4.21 -30.56
C LEU A 194 -8.87 2.92 -29.83
N GLU A 195 -7.92 2.16 -29.28
CA GLU A 195 -8.15 0.98 -28.46
C GLU A 195 -8.98 1.28 -27.21
N ILE A 196 -8.94 2.50 -26.68
CA ILE A 196 -9.75 2.91 -25.52
C ILE A 196 -11.26 2.82 -25.83
N MET A 197 -11.63 3.04 -27.10
CA MET A 197 -13.02 2.99 -27.54
C MET A 197 -13.61 1.57 -27.47
N GLN A 198 -12.81 0.53 -27.29
CA GLN A 198 -13.32 -0.83 -27.09
C GLN A 198 -13.93 -1.03 -25.69
N PHE A 199 -13.59 -0.16 -24.74
CA PHE A 199 -14.06 -0.23 -23.37
C PHE A 199 -15.31 0.62 -23.19
N THR A 200 -16.27 0.06 -22.45
CA THR A 200 -17.47 0.78 -22.03
C THR A 200 -17.17 1.72 -20.86
N HIS A 201 -16.28 1.30 -19.97
CA HIS A 201 -15.90 2.02 -18.77
C HIS A 201 -14.39 1.98 -18.57
N LEU A 202 -13.85 3.05 -17.99
CA LEU A 202 -12.43 3.15 -17.65
C LEU A 202 -12.31 3.53 -16.17
N LEU A 203 -11.48 2.78 -15.45
CA LEU A 203 -10.97 3.13 -14.14
C LEU A 203 -9.52 3.57 -14.30
N MET A 204 -9.27 4.85 -14.02
CA MET A 204 -7.99 5.50 -14.29
C MET A 204 -7.51 6.35 -13.12
N GLU A 205 -6.20 6.43 -12.93
CA GLU A 205 -5.57 7.38 -12.02
C GLU A 205 -5.95 8.82 -12.40
N TRP A 206 -6.25 9.61 -11.37
CA TRP A 206 -6.40 11.04 -11.49
C TRP A 206 -5.03 11.69 -11.65
N THR A 207 -4.82 12.43 -12.74
CA THR A 207 -3.63 13.28 -12.94
C THR A 207 -4.07 14.74 -13.07
N GLU A 208 -3.31 15.69 -12.52
CA GLU A 208 -3.63 17.13 -12.65
C GLU A 208 -3.62 17.61 -14.11
N ASP A 209 -2.86 16.93 -14.98
CA ASP A 209 -2.90 17.16 -16.42
C ASP A 209 -4.29 16.85 -17.01
N ILE A 210 -5.06 15.94 -16.41
CA ILE A 210 -6.43 15.59 -16.86
C ILE A 210 -7.38 16.76 -16.68
N SER A 211 -7.20 17.60 -15.64
CA SER A 211 -8.03 18.78 -15.45
C SER A 211 -7.68 19.93 -16.39
N ASN A 212 -6.45 19.96 -16.92
CA ASN A 212 -5.93 21.06 -17.73
C ASN A 212 -5.83 20.73 -19.24
N SER A 213 -5.84 19.45 -19.63
CA SER A 213 -5.60 19.02 -21.00
C SER A 213 -6.90 18.73 -21.77
N GLU A 214 -6.93 19.22 -23.02
CA GLU A 214 -7.81 18.82 -24.13
C GLU A 214 -7.59 17.35 -24.50
N SER A 215 -7.85 16.49 -23.54
CA SER A 215 -7.73 15.07 -23.69
C SER A 215 -8.93 14.54 -24.47
N LEU A 216 -8.67 13.79 -25.53
CA LEU A 216 -9.69 13.18 -26.41
C LEU A 216 -10.77 12.38 -25.64
N TYR A 217 -10.50 11.97 -24.39
CA TYR A 217 -11.47 11.30 -23.54
C TYR A 217 -12.55 12.20 -22.95
N ILE A 218 -12.34 13.52 -22.76
CA ILE A 218 -13.41 14.41 -22.27
C ILE A 218 -14.58 14.45 -23.25
N HIS A 219 -14.27 14.35 -24.55
CA HIS A 219 -15.28 14.31 -25.61
C HIS A 219 -15.88 12.90 -25.76
N THR A 220 -15.05 11.85 -25.72
CA THR A 220 -15.51 10.47 -25.95
C THR A 220 -16.09 9.76 -24.73
N HIS A 221 -15.77 10.21 -23.51
CA HIS A 221 -16.18 9.62 -22.25
C HIS A 221 -16.72 10.68 -21.28
N SER A 222 -17.79 10.35 -20.57
CA SER A 222 -18.35 11.16 -19.48
C SER A 222 -17.82 10.69 -18.13
N VAL A 223 -17.49 11.63 -17.25
CA VAL A 223 -17.13 11.34 -15.86
C VAL A 223 -18.38 10.91 -15.10
N LYS A 224 -18.37 9.69 -14.55
CA LYS A 224 -19.47 9.16 -13.74
C LYS A 224 -19.22 9.31 -12.26
N ASN A 225 -17.98 9.10 -11.82
CA ASN A 225 -17.63 9.24 -10.42
C ASN A 225 -16.15 9.59 -10.26
N ILE A 226 -15.83 10.31 -9.19
CA ILE A 226 -14.47 10.60 -8.77
C ILE A 226 -14.32 10.04 -7.36
N THR A 227 -13.47 9.04 -7.21
CA THR A 227 -13.18 8.48 -5.88
C THR A 227 -11.95 9.14 -5.29
N ASN A 228 -12.13 9.66 -4.09
CA ASN A 228 -11.06 10.27 -3.33
C ASN A 228 -10.28 9.20 -2.56
N GLY A 229 -8.98 9.41 -2.44
CA GLY A 229 -8.10 8.62 -1.60
C GLY A 229 -7.27 9.50 -0.67
N TYR A 230 -6.55 8.85 0.22
CA TYR A 230 -5.70 9.53 1.21
C TYR A 230 -4.65 10.45 0.54
N SER A 231 -4.45 11.62 1.14
CA SER A 231 -3.41 12.58 0.76
C SER A 231 -2.42 12.81 1.90
N HIS A 232 -2.89 13.38 3.00
CA HIS A 232 -2.12 13.59 4.21
C HIS A 232 -3.07 13.72 5.40
N TRP A 233 -2.52 13.67 6.60
CA TRP A 233 -3.24 14.02 7.82
C TRP A 233 -2.65 15.30 8.41
N GLY A 234 -3.46 16.02 9.16
CA GLY A 234 -3.07 17.22 9.88
C GLY A 234 -3.57 17.18 11.32
N LEU A 235 -3.01 18.04 12.16
CA LEU A 235 -3.46 18.28 13.51
C LEU A 235 -4.15 19.63 13.56
N ASP A 236 -5.43 19.64 13.92
CA ASP A 236 -6.16 20.85 14.26
C ASP A 236 -6.64 20.73 15.71
N PHE A 237 -6.03 21.50 16.61
CA PHE A 237 -6.37 21.49 18.04
C PHE A 237 -7.67 22.24 18.35
N SER A 238 -8.29 22.88 17.35
CA SER A 238 -9.54 23.62 17.49
C SER A 238 -10.77 22.72 17.42
N SER A 239 -10.62 21.46 16.98
CA SER A 239 -11.70 20.51 16.78
C SER A 239 -11.36 19.15 17.42
N PHE A 240 -12.38 18.40 17.86
CA PHE A 240 -12.21 17.07 18.46
C PHE A 240 -12.88 15.99 17.59
N PRO A 241 -12.17 14.93 17.17
CA PRO A 241 -10.77 14.61 17.46
C PRO A 241 -9.79 15.55 16.71
N PRO A 242 -8.59 15.80 17.27
CA PRO A 242 -7.64 16.76 16.69
C PRO A 242 -6.97 16.27 15.41
N ILE A 243 -7.16 15.01 15.01
CA ILE A 243 -6.56 14.42 13.82
C ILE A 243 -7.55 14.54 12.67
N HIS A 244 -7.18 15.29 11.63
CA HIS A 244 -7.94 15.41 10.40
C HIS A 244 -7.25 14.69 9.25
N VAL A 245 -8.02 13.95 8.48
CA VAL A 245 -7.54 13.24 7.29
C VAL A 245 -8.02 14.00 6.06
N TYR A 246 -7.07 14.45 5.24
CA TYR A 246 -7.35 15.12 3.99
C TYR A 246 -7.33 14.11 2.86
N LEU A 247 -8.38 14.14 2.04
CA LEU A 247 -8.53 13.29 0.87
C LEU A 247 -8.36 14.13 -0.39
N LYS A 248 -7.83 13.50 -1.44
CA LYS A 248 -7.73 14.10 -2.78
C LYS A 248 -8.31 13.14 -3.82
N PRO A 249 -8.77 13.65 -4.98
CA PRO A 249 -9.14 12.82 -6.12
C PRO A 249 -7.99 11.87 -6.49
N ARG A 250 -8.29 10.58 -6.62
CA ARG A 250 -7.29 9.56 -6.97
C ARG A 250 -7.68 8.70 -8.16
N ILE A 251 -8.95 8.39 -8.31
CA ILE A 251 -9.43 7.56 -9.43
C ILE A 251 -10.65 8.18 -10.05
N LEU A 252 -10.64 8.17 -11.38
CA LEU A 252 -11.72 8.55 -12.27
C LEU A 252 -12.44 7.30 -12.75
N LEU A 253 -13.77 7.32 -12.61
CA LEU A 253 -14.64 6.40 -13.31
C LEU A 253 -15.26 7.11 -14.52
N LEU A 254 -14.89 6.66 -15.71
CA LEU A 254 -15.34 7.20 -16.97
C LEU A 254 -16.28 6.21 -17.67
N LYS A 255 -17.33 6.71 -18.34
CA LYS A 255 -18.24 5.93 -19.19
C LYS A 255 -18.18 6.46 -20.62
N ARG A 256 -18.01 5.58 -21.59
CA ARG A 256 -17.98 5.96 -23.01
C ARG A 256 -19.33 6.54 -23.47
N ASN A 257 -19.28 7.67 -24.17
CA ASN A 257 -20.44 8.31 -24.78
C ASN A 257 -20.80 7.58 -26.09
N ILE A 258 -22.04 7.13 -26.21
CA ILE A 258 -22.52 6.28 -27.32
C ILE A 258 -22.51 7.03 -28.67
N SER A 259 -22.53 8.36 -28.65
CA SER A 259 -22.54 9.21 -29.85
C SER A 259 -21.27 9.16 -30.69
N TYR A 260 -20.16 8.62 -30.15
CA TYR A 260 -18.94 8.36 -30.93
C TYR A 260 -19.02 6.93 -31.48
N PRO A 261 -19.17 6.79 -32.80
CA PRO A 261 -19.77 5.59 -33.36
C PRO A 261 -18.89 4.36 -33.11
N SER A 262 -19.58 3.26 -32.82
CA SER A 262 -19.16 1.86 -32.88
C SER A 262 -18.61 1.42 -34.25
N LEU A 263 -18.14 2.35 -35.09
CA LEU A 263 -17.78 2.18 -36.49
C LEU A 263 -16.43 1.47 -36.72
N ILE A 264 -15.61 1.22 -35.68
CA ILE A 264 -14.25 0.72 -35.89
C ILE A 264 -14.08 -0.77 -35.52
N LEU A 265 -15.06 -1.36 -34.84
CA LEU A 265 -15.05 -2.81 -34.53
C LEU A 265 -15.63 -3.69 -35.65
N ASN A 266 -16.35 -3.14 -36.62
CA ASN A 266 -16.78 -3.89 -37.80
C ASN A 266 -15.70 -4.00 -38.89
N THR A 267 -14.61 -3.23 -38.80
CA THR A 267 -13.51 -3.29 -39.79
C THR A 267 -12.46 -4.36 -39.51
N THR A 268 -12.48 -5.03 -38.35
CA THR A 268 -11.56 -6.14 -38.04
C THR A 268 -12.16 -7.53 -38.29
N LEU A 269 -13.50 -7.65 -38.38
CA LEU A 269 -14.15 -8.90 -38.80
C LEU A 269 -13.99 -9.21 -40.30
N THR A 270 -13.49 -8.26 -41.10
CA THR A 270 -13.21 -8.45 -42.54
C THR A 270 -11.76 -8.79 -42.88
N LYS A 271 -10.85 -8.91 -41.90
CA LYS A 271 -9.50 -9.46 -42.13
C LYS A 271 -9.35 -10.85 -41.51
N SER A 272 -10.23 -11.74 -41.97
CA SER A 272 -9.85 -13.13 -42.18
C SER A 272 -8.70 -13.14 -43.20
N HIS A 273 -7.47 -13.30 -42.74
CA HIS A 273 -6.46 -14.01 -43.51
C HIS A 273 -6.07 -15.27 -42.75
N LYS A 274 -6.62 -16.39 -43.24
CA LYS A 274 -5.95 -17.69 -43.18
C LYS A 274 -4.56 -17.55 -43.79
N ILE A 275 -3.55 -17.89 -43.00
CA ILE A 275 -2.39 -18.79 -43.22
C ILE A 275 -1.35 -18.40 -42.18
#